data_AF-A0A4C1X8D6-F1
#
_entry.id   AF-A0A4C1X8D6-F1
#
_cell.length_a   1.000
_cell.length_b   1.000
_cell.length_c   1.000
_cell.angle_alpha   90.00
_cell.angle_beta   90.00
_cell.angle_gamma   90.00
#
_symmetry.space_group_name_H-M   'P 1'
#
loop_
_entity.id
_entity.type
_entity.pdbx_description
1 polymer ?
#
loop_
_entity_poly.entity_id
_entity_poly.type
_entity_poly.pdbx_seq_one_letter_code
_entity_poly.pdbx_strand_id
1 'polypeptide(L)'
;MLRRLEKRIHIPLPDFETRVRLFESFLNTKSIEIYPKVDYEELATKTEGYSGSDIKLVCKEALMSTVRKMLPHLNKGDNTKFKDRLDVSDILNAISKTKPISKNLTEKHEKWQNEMGCR
;
A
#
# COMPACT_ATOMS: atom_id res chain seq x y z
N MET A 1 22.73 22.54 -8.98
CA MET A 1 21.84 23.06 -10.03
C MET A 1 20.49 23.46 -9.42
N LEU A 2 20.45 24.49 -8.56
CA LEU A 2 19.24 24.91 -7.81
C LEU A 2 18.72 26.31 -8.19
N ARG A 3 19.46 27.04 -9.04
CA ARG A 3 19.21 28.45 -9.40
C ARG A 3 18.08 28.64 -10.43
N ARG A 4 17.78 27.63 -11.26
CA ARG A 4 16.76 27.69 -12.32
C ARG A 4 15.46 26.94 -11.99
N LEU A 5 15.35 26.43 -10.74
CA LEU A 5 14.15 25.77 -10.22
C LEU A 5 13.49 26.73 -9.22
N GLU A 6 12.63 27.60 -9.74
CA GLU A 6 12.03 28.70 -8.98
C GLU A 6 10.98 28.22 -7.97
N LYS A 7 10.21 27.18 -8.30
CA LYS A 7 9.20 26.58 -7.41
C LYS A 7 9.72 25.31 -6.78
N ARG A 8 9.58 25.19 -5.46
CA ARG A 8 9.97 24.04 -4.66
C ARG A 8 8.77 23.57 -3.85
N ILE A 9 8.19 22.45 -4.27
CA ILE A 9 7.00 21.87 -3.66
C ILE A 9 7.42 20.60 -2.94
N HIS A 10 7.25 20.57 -1.62
CA HIS A 10 7.42 19.36 -0.83
C HIS A 10 6.13 18.53 -0.88
N ILE A 11 6.27 17.25 -1.19
CA ILE A 11 5.17 16.29 -1.19
C ILE A 11 5.28 15.50 0.11
N PRO A 12 4.39 15.72 1.08
CA PRO A 12 4.42 14.99 2.34
C PRO A 12 3.96 13.54 2.16
N LEU A 13 4.09 12.76 3.23
CA LEU A 13 3.48 11.43 3.28
C LEU A 13 1.95 11.52 3.22
N PRO A 14 1.27 10.49 2.69
CA PRO A 14 -0.19 10.50 2.58
C PRO A 14 -0.83 10.58 3.97
N ASP A 15 -1.79 11.48 4.10
CA ASP A 15 -2.65 11.58 5.27
C ASP A 15 -3.60 10.37 5.39
N PHE A 16 -4.34 10.29 6.49
CA PHE A 16 -5.25 9.18 6.75
C PHE A 16 -6.26 8.96 5.61
N GLU A 17 -6.93 10.02 5.17
CA GLU A 17 -7.96 9.95 4.11
C GLU A 17 -7.35 9.52 2.76
N THR A 18 -6.16 10.00 2.44
CA THR A 18 -5.41 9.58 1.25
C THR A 18 -5.02 8.11 1.35
N ARG A 19 -4.60 7.63 2.53
CA ARG A 19 -4.31 6.19 2.72
C ARG A 19 -5.56 5.33 2.52
N VAL A 20 -6.72 5.75 3.03
CA VAL A 20 -8.00 5.06 2.77
C VAL A 20 -8.26 4.95 1.27
N ARG A 21 -8.19 6.07 0.54
CA ARG A 21 -8.39 6.11 -0.92
C ARG A 21 -7.36 5.27 -1.69
N LEU A 22 -6.12 5.22 -1.22
CA LEU A 22 -5.08 4.39 -1.84
C LEU A 22 -5.40 2.89 -1.68
N PHE A 23 -5.81 2.45 -0.49
CA PHE A 23 -6.24 1.06 -0.30
C PHE A 23 -7.46 0.73 -1.12
N GLU A 24 -8.47 1.60 -1.14
CA GLU A 24 -9.65 1.44 -1.99
C GLU A 24 -9.24 1.32 -3.46
N SER A 25 -8.40 2.23 -3.97
CA SER A 25 -7.96 2.22 -5.36
C SER A 25 -7.13 0.98 -5.75
N PHE A 26 -6.29 0.46 -4.85
CA PHE A 26 -5.42 -0.69 -5.17
C PHE A 26 -6.11 -2.03 -4.96
N LEU A 27 -7.08 -2.10 -4.05
CA LEU A 27 -7.79 -3.34 -3.74
C LEU A 27 -9.10 -3.49 -4.52
N ASN A 28 -9.66 -2.41 -5.08
CA ASN A 28 -10.84 -2.45 -5.94
C ASN A 28 -10.52 -2.94 -7.36
N THR A 29 -10.01 -4.16 -7.47
CA THR A 29 -9.78 -4.84 -8.75
C THR A 29 -11.01 -5.69 -9.08
N LYS A 30 -11.62 -5.45 -10.26
CA LYS A 30 -12.88 -6.12 -10.70
C LYS A 30 -12.84 -7.66 -10.69
N SER A 31 -11.65 -8.25 -10.69
CA SER A 31 -11.46 -9.69 -10.72
C SER A 31 -11.30 -10.33 -9.34
N ILE A 32 -11.28 -9.58 -8.23
CA ILE A 32 -10.97 -10.13 -6.91
C ILE A 32 -12.01 -9.68 -5.88
N GLU A 33 -12.69 -10.66 -5.28
CA GLU A 33 -13.59 -10.45 -4.15
C GLU A 33 -12.80 -10.42 -2.84
N ILE A 34 -13.01 -9.40 -1.99
CA ILE A 34 -12.38 -9.35 -0.67
C ILE A 34 -13.39 -9.87 0.36
N TYR A 35 -12.98 -10.84 1.18
CA TYR A 35 -13.85 -11.44 2.20
C TYR A 35 -13.16 -11.57 3.56
N PRO A 36 -13.81 -11.21 4.68
CA PRO A 36 -15.05 -10.41 4.77
C PRO A 36 -14.87 -9.01 4.16
N LYS A 37 -15.94 -8.22 4.07
CA LYS A 37 -15.87 -6.84 3.57
C LYS A 37 -14.78 -6.09 4.35
N VAL A 38 -13.81 -5.54 3.63
CA VAL A 38 -12.66 -4.87 4.25
C VAL A 38 -13.06 -3.49 4.77
N ASP A 39 -12.53 -3.15 5.94
CA ASP A 39 -12.59 -1.80 6.48
C ASP A 39 -11.30 -1.05 6.09
N TYR A 40 -11.40 -0.14 5.13
CA TYR A 40 -10.26 0.65 4.66
C TYR A 40 -9.77 1.66 5.71
N GLU A 41 -10.63 2.11 6.62
CA GLU A 41 -10.25 3.01 7.72
C GLU A 41 -9.38 2.28 8.75
N GLU A 42 -9.69 1.01 9.02
CA GLU A 42 -8.85 0.17 9.88
C GLU A 42 -7.45 -0.02 9.27
N LEU A 43 -7.37 -0.30 7.96
CA LEU A 43 -6.09 -0.46 7.25
C LEU A 43 -5.27 0.84 7.26
N ALA A 44 -5.93 1.98 7.06
CA ALA A 44 -5.29 3.30 7.08
C ALA A 44 -4.76 3.67 8.47
N THR A 45 -5.43 3.22 9.53
CA THR A 45 -4.98 3.37 10.93
C THR A 45 -3.69 2.58 11.17
N LYS A 46 -3.62 1.32 10.70
CA LYS A 46 -2.46 0.45 10.92
C LYS A 46 -1.23 0.81 10.06
N THR A 47 -1.39 1.68 9.08
CA THR A 47 -0.33 2.04 8.11
C THR A 47 0.11 3.50 8.20
N GLU A 48 0.04 4.07 9.41
CA GLU A 48 0.61 5.38 9.67
C GLU A 48 2.11 5.45 9.32
N GLY A 49 2.50 6.48 8.58
CA GLY A 49 3.87 6.69 8.13
C GLY A 49 4.28 5.86 6.91
N TYR A 50 3.34 5.19 6.23
CA TYR A 50 3.60 4.51 4.97
C TYR A 50 3.55 5.50 3.80
N SER A 51 4.45 5.35 2.82
CA SER A 51 4.30 6.01 1.53
C SER A 51 3.25 5.32 0.66
N GLY A 52 2.81 6.01 -0.42
CA GLY A 52 1.95 5.38 -1.41
C GLY A 52 2.57 4.14 -2.06
N SER A 53 3.90 4.09 -2.18
CA SER A 53 4.64 2.92 -2.66
C SER A 53 4.58 1.75 -1.67
N ASP A 54 4.69 2.02 -0.37
CA ASP A 54 4.59 0.99 0.67
C ASP A 54 3.17 0.39 0.70
N ILE A 55 2.13 1.23 0.60
CA ILE A 55 0.73 0.78 0.54
C ILE A 55 0.48 -0.08 -0.70
N LYS A 56 1.00 0.34 -1.85
CA LYS A 56 0.94 -0.45 -3.09
C LYS A 56 1.64 -1.81 -2.94
N LEU A 57 2.78 -1.84 -2.25
CA LEU A 57 3.53 -3.07 -1.99
C LEU A 57 2.75 -4.02 -1.08
N VAL A 58 2.12 -3.50 -0.01
CA VAL A 58 1.22 -4.27 0.86
C VAL A 58 0.10 -4.93 0.05
N CYS A 59 -0.61 -4.13 -0.78
CA CYS A 59 -1.71 -4.65 -1.60
C CYS A 59 -1.21 -5.73 -2.56
N LYS A 60 -0.07 -5.50 -3.22
CA LYS A 60 0.55 -6.48 -4.12
C LYS A 60 0.92 -7.77 -3.40
N GLU A 61 1.53 -7.70 -2.21
CA GLU A 61 1.93 -8.89 -1.46
C GLU A 61 0.72 -9.69 -0.96
N ALA A 62 -0.35 -9.00 -0.54
CA ALA A 62 -1.61 -9.64 -0.18
C ALA A 62 -2.20 -10.42 -1.38
N LEU A 63 -2.25 -9.81 -2.56
CA LEU A 63 -2.69 -10.46 -3.80
C LEU A 63 -1.82 -11.66 -4.19
N MET A 64 -0.49 -11.51 -4.07
CA MET A 64 0.44 -12.60 -4.36
C MET A 64 0.33 -13.74 -3.35
N SER A 65 -0.08 -13.49 -2.10
CA SER A 65 -0.41 -14.54 -1.13
C SER A 65 -1.49 -15.48 -1.67
N THR A 66 -2.58 -14.93 -2.21
CA THR A 66 -3.65 -15.71 -2.84
C THR A 66 -3.13 -16.52 -4.02
N VAL A 67 -2.36 -15.92 -4.92
CA VAL A 67 -1.77 -16.62 -6.08
C VAL A 67 -0.88 -17.78 -5.64
N ARG A 68 -0.05 -17.60 -4.62
CA ARG A 68 0.81 -18.65 -4.06
C ARG A 68 0.02 -19.81 -3.47
N LYS A 69 -1.15 -19.56 -2.88
CA LYS A 69 -2.06 -20.61 -2.40
C LYS A 69 -2.71 -21.38 -3.55
N MET A 70 -2.97 -20.74 -4.70
CA MET A 70 -3.59 -21.37 -5.87
C MET A 70 -2.62 -22.23 -6.69
N LEU A 71 -1.34 -21.82 -6.81
CA LEU A 71 -0.32 -22.47 -7.64
C LEU A 71 -0.20 -24.00 -7.47
N PRO A 72 -0.18 -24.57 -6.24
CA PRO A 72 -0.08 -26.01 -6.04
C PRO A 72 -1.27 -26.82 -6.58
N HIS A 73 -2.46 -26.21 -6.65
CA HIS A 73 -3.67 -26.87 -7.13
C HIS A 73 -3.77 -26.84 -8.65
N LEU A 74 -3.35 -25.74 -9.28
CA LEU A 74 -3.24 -25.63 -10.74
C LEU A 74 -2.33 -26.72 -11.33
N ASN A 75 -1.19 -26.99 -10.66
CA ASN A 75 -0.25 -28.02 -11.09
C ASN A 75 -0.82 -29.46 -10.99
N LYS A 76 -1.87 -29.67 -10.20
CA LYS A 76 -2.52 -30.98 -10.04
C LYS A 76 -3.63 -31.25 -11.04
N GLY A 77 -3.91 -30.31 -11.95
CA GLY A 77 -4.98 -30.46 -12.96
C GLY A 77 -6.39 -30.35 -12.37
N ASP A 78 -6.53 -29.95 -11.11
CA ASP A 78 -7.82 -29.70 -10.49
C ASP A 78 -8.40 -28.39 -11.06
N ASN A 79 -9.40 -28.51 -11.93
CA ASN A 79 -10.27 -27.41 -12.38
C ASN A 79 -11.23 -26.97 -11.27
N THR A 80 -10.79 -26.93 -10.01
CA THR A 80 -11.53 -26.27 -8.95
C THR A 80 -11.57 -24.79 -9.29
N LYS A 81 -12.77 -24.24 -9.51
CA LYS A 81 -12.99 -22.79 -9.63
C LYS A 81 -12.50 -22.13 -8.34
N PHE A 82 -11.21 -21.81 -8.28
CA PHE A 82 -10.68 -21.04 -7.18
C PHE A 82 -11.41 -19.71 -7.23
N LYS A 83 -12.11 -19.44 -6.13
CA LYS A 83 -12.69 -18.13 -5.92
C LYS A 83 -11.50 -17.18 -5.86
N ASP A 84 -11.46 -16.22 -6.78
CA ASP A 84 -10.53 -15.10 -6.80
C ASP A 84 -10.78 -14.23 -5.55
N ARG A 85 -10.48 -14.81 -4.38
CA ARG A 85 -10.82 -14.25 -3.08
C ARG A 85 -9.57 -13.88 -2.34
N LEU A 86 -9.55 -12.63 -1.91
CA LEU A 86 -8.53 -12.12 -1.01
C LEU A 86 -9.10 -12.10 0.40
N ASP A 87 -8.47 -12.86 1.31
CA ASP A 87 -8.85 -12.81 2.71
C ASP A 87 -8.27 -11.56 3.37
N VAL A 88 -9.05 -10.90 4.23
CA VAL A 88 -8.58 -9.72 4.99
C VAL A 88 -7.36 -10.08 5.86
N SER A 89 -7.27 -11.32 6.33
CA SER A 89 -6.12 -11.82 7.08
C SER A 89 -4.81 -11.78 6.26
N ASP A 90 -4.86 -12.00 4.95
CA ASP A 90 -3.68 -11.90 4.08
C ASP A 90 -3.20 -10.45 3.95
N ILE A 91 -4.12 -9.48 3.95
CA ILE A 91 -3.80 -8.06 3.95
C ILE A 91 -3.11 -7.67 5.26
N LEU A 92 -3.66 -8.11 6.41
CA LEU A 92 -3.05 -7.85 7.72
C LEU A 92 -1.66 -8.49 7.85
N ASN A 93 -1.51 -9.71 7.33
CA ASN A 93 -0.21 -10.38 7.27
C ASN A 93 0.79 -9.63 6.38
N ALA A 94 0.34 -9.09 5.25
CA ALA A 94 1.18 -8.27 4.37
C ALA A 94 1.63 -6.98 5.09
N ILE A 95 0.74 -6.29 5.80
CA ILE A 95 1.09 -5.12 6.61
C ILE A 95 2.15 -5.48 7.66
N SER A 96 2.00 -6.60 8.34
CA SER A 96 3.00 -7.04 9.35
C SER A 96 4.37 -7.34 8.74
N LYS A 97 4.44 -7.76 7.47
CA LYS A 97 5.69 -8.11 6.78
C LYS A 97 6.36 -6.89 6.16
N THR A 98 5.59 -5.95 5.65
CA THR A 98 6.11 -4.75 4.99
C THR A 98 6.49 -3.70 6.03
N LYS A 99 7.75 -3.27 6.05
CA LYS A 99 8.19 -2.14 6.87
C LYS A 99 8.16 -0.86 6.05
N PRO A 100 7.65 0.27 6.60
CA PRO A 100 7.63 1.53 5.87
C PRO A 100 9.04 2.07 5.67
N ILE A 101 9.38 2.37 4.42
CA ILE A 101 10.67 2.95 4.06
C ILE A 101 10.76 4.40 4.57
N SER A 102 9.61 5.08 4.62
CA SER A 102 9.53 6.52 4.84
C SER A 102 9.97 6.99 6.22
N LYS A 103 9.86 6.16 7.26
CA LYS A 103 10.18 6.56 8.65
C LYS A 103 11.59 7.13 8.82
N ASN A 104 12.57 6.63 8.07
CA ASN A 104 13.96 7.10 8.16
C ASN A 104 14.26 8.34 7.30
N LEU A 105 13.33 8.75 6.44
CA LEU A 105 13.55 9.79 5.43
C LEU A 105 12.81 11.10 5.75
N THR A 106 11.74 11.03 6.53
CA THR A 106 10.86 12.15 6.85
C THR A 106 11.61 13.32 7.51
N GLU A 107 12.42 13.06 8.53
CA GLU A 107 13.13 14.10 9.29
C GLU A 107 14.07 14.95 8.41
N LYS A 108 14.78 14.29 7.48
CA LYS A 108 15.69 14.96 6.55
C LYS A 108 14.93 15.83 5.55
N HIS A 109 13.77 15.36 5.10
CA HIS A 109 12.95 16.06 4.12
C HIS A 109 12.22 17.26 4.72
N GLU A 110 11.74 17.14 5.96
CA GLU A 110 11.14 18.24 6.72
C GLU A 110 12.17 19.33 7.01
N LYS A 111 13.38 18.95 7.45
CA LYS A 111 14.47 19.89 7.66
C LYS A 111 14.82 20.66 6.39
N TRP A 112 14.93 19.95 5.26
CA TRP A 112 15.18 20.58 3.97
C TRP A 112 14.02 21.51 3.55
N GLN A 113 12.76 21.12 3.77
CA GLN A 113 11.60 21.94 3.46
C GLN A 113 11.59 23.24 4.27
N ASN A 114 11.96 23.19 5.55
CA ASN A 114 12.06 24.38 6.39
C ASN A 114 13.18 25.33 5.95
N GLU A 115 14.30 24.79 5.49
CA GLU A 115 15.47 25.57 5.06
C GLU A 115 15.33 26.13 3.63
N MET A 116 14.68 25.37 2.73
CA MET A 116 14.77 25.58 1.28
C MET A 116 13.43 25.57 0.55
N GLY A 117 12.31 25.27 1.23
CA GLY A 117 10.98 25.18 0.64
C GLY A 117 10.38 26.54 0.25
N CYS A 118 9.45 26.53 -0.71
CA CYS A 118 8.58 27.69 -0.94
C CYS A 118 7.53 27.75 0.17
N ARG A 119 7.33 28.94 0.75
CA ARG A 119 6.20 29.24 1.65
C ARG A 119 4.93 29.46 0.85
#